data_AF-A0A838KXC1-F1
#
_entry.id   AF-A0A838KXC1-F1
#
_cell.length_a   1.000
_cell.length_b   1.000
_cell.length_c   1.000
_cell.angle_alpha   90.00
_cell.angle_beta   90.00
_cell.angle_gamma   90.00
#
_symmetry.space_group_name_H-M   'P 1'
#
loop_
_entity.id
_entity.type
_entity.pdbx_description
1 polymer ?
#
loop_
_entity_poly.entity_id
_entity_poly.type
_entity_poly.pdbx_seq_one_letter_code
_entity_poly.pdbx_strand_id
1 'polypeptide(L)'
;AMREHPFMVAGTGRLDTDLMDSTNLLVKGGAEAVLAVGSQDGWGIVLKISDGAVRAVRPAALAVLGGMGVEVPEAVSNVRGLHGETVGEIGPLIQAPGWTA
;
A
#
# COMPACT_ATOMS: atom_id res chain seq x y z
N ALA A 1 -16.30 -4.08 -12.70
CA ALA A 1 -15.68 -2.88 -13.32
C ALA A 1 -14.26 -2.59 -12.82
N MET A 2 -14.05 -1.88 -11.70
CA MET A 2 -12.69 -1.46 -11.27
C MET A 2 -11.74 -2.64 -10.99
N ARG A 3 -12.20 -3.63 -10.21
CA ARG A 3 -11.42 -4.85 -9.91
C ARG A 3 -11.18 -5.75 -11.12
N GLU A 4 -12.08 -5.71 -12.11
CA GLU A 4 -11.94 -6.47 -13.36
C GLU A 4 -10.96 -5.80 -14.32
N HIS A 5 -10.71 -4.50 -14.16
CA HIS A 5 -9.77 -3.74 -14.97
C HIS A 5 -8.84 -2.84 -14.13
N PRO A 6 -8.01 -3.39 -13.21
CA PRO A 6 -7.20 -2.59 -12.30
C PRO A 6 -6.20 -1.65 -12.98
N PHE A 7 -5.66 -2.06 -14.12
CA PHE A 7 -4.79 -1.22 -14.94
C PHE A 7 -5.46 0.10 -15.36
N MET A 8 -6.76 0.08 -15.69
CA MET A 8 -7.50 1.29 -16.09
C MET A 8 -7.75 2.24 -14.90
N VAL A 9 -7.54 1.78 -13.67
CA VAL A 9 -7.73 2.58 -12.46
C VAL A 9 -6.47 3.36 -12.08
N ALA A 10 -5.29 2.76 -12.18
CA ALA A 10 -4.04 3.37 -11.72
C ALA A 10 -2.84 3.17 -12.66
N GLY A 11 -2.81 2.11 -13.47
CA GLY A 11 -1.71 1.81 -14.37
C GLY A 11 -0.58 1.02 -13.71
N THR A 12 0.55 0.90 -14.43
CA THR A 12 1.66 0.01 -14.07
C THR A 12 2.38 0.41 -12.78
N GLY A 13 2.69 -0.59 -11.93
CA GLY A 13 3.53 -0.42 -10.73
C GLY A 13 2.87 0.38 -9.60
N ARG A 14 1.57 0.65 -9.72
CA ARG A 14 0.79 1.34 -8.70
C ARG A 14 0.21 0.35 -7.73
N LEU A 15 0.24 0.70 -6.45
CA LEU A 15 -0.29 -0.14 -5.38
C LEU A 15 -1.75 -0.52 -5.59
N ASP A 16 -2.57 0.40 -6.12
CA ASP A 16 -3.97 0.13 -6.44
C ASP A 16 -4.10 -1.09 -7.36
N THR A 17 -3.31 -1.10 -8.45
CA THR A 17 -3.30 -2.17 -9.45
C THR A 17 -2.75 -3.45 -8.84
N ASP A 18 -1.59 -3.38 -8.18
CA ASP A 18 -0.96 -4.57 -7.56
C ASP A 18 -1.89 -5.26 -6.55
N LEU A 19 -2.58 -4.50 -5.69
CA LEU A 19 -3.50 -5.06 -4.69
C LEU A 19 -4.80 -5.57 -5.32
N MET A 20 -5.36 -4.87 -6.30
CA MET A 20 -6.57 -5.36 -6.97
C MET A 20 -6.29 -6.60 -7.85
N ASP A 21 -5.07 -6.78 -8.35
CA ASP A 21 -4.66 -7.98 -9.11
C ASP A 21 -4.36 -9.17 -8.20
N SER A 22 -3.84 -8.94 -6.99
CA SER A 22 -3.43 -10.01 -6.06
C SER A 22 -4.46 -10.35 -4.97
N THR A 23 -5.52 -9.55 -4.83
CA THR A 23 -6.52 -9.72 -3.77
C THR A 23 -7.95 -9.52 -4.28
N ASN A 24 -8.93 -9.73 -3.40
CA ASN A 24 -10.34 -9.43 -3.68
C ASN A 24 -10.76 -8.00 -3.30
N LEU A 25 -9.81 -7.14 -2.94
CA LEU A 25 -10.06 -5.78 -2.48
C LEU A 25 -10.33 -4.81 -3.64
N LEU A 26 -11.09 -3.76 -3.37
CA LEU A 26 -11.17 -2.56 -4.21
C LEU A 26 -10.22 -1.51 -3.64
N VAL A 27 -9.32 -0.97 -4.45
CA VAL A 27 -8.32 0.00 -3.98
C VAL A 27 -8.30 1.25 -4.85
N LYS A 28 -8.20 2.42 -4.22
CA LYS A 28 -7.97 3.68 -4.92
C LYS A 28 -7.09 4.62 -4.12
N GLY A 29 -5.94 4.96 -4.69
CA GLY A 29 -5.10 6.07 -4.27
C GLY A 29 -5.72 7.41 -4.68
N GLY A 30 -5.59 8.39 -3.81
CA GLY A 30 -6.04 9.77 -3.98
C GLY A 30 -4.91 10.78 -3.87
N ALA A 31 -5.26 12.05 -4.02
CA ALA A 31 -4.32 13.15 -3.85
C ALA A 31 -3.76 13.21 -2.42
N GLU A 32 -2.57 13.81 -2.28
CA GLU A 32 -1.95 14.05 -0.97
C GLU A 32 -1.78 12.76 -0.13
N ALA A 33 -1.31 11.68 -0.76
CA ALA A 33 -1.03 10.39 -0.11
C ALA A 33 -2.23 9.81 0.68
N VAL A 34 -3.42 9.89 0.08
CA VAL A 34 -4.62 9.16 0.52
C VAL A 34 -4.68 7.81 -0.17
N LEU A 35 -5.10 6.77 0.55
CA LEU A 35 -5.46 5.47 -0.02
C LEU A 35 -6.76 5.00 0.62
N ALA A 36 -7.75 4.62 -0.19
CA ALA A 36 -8.97 3.97 0.25
C ALA A 36 -8.98 2.51 -0.21
N VAL A 37 -9.44 1.63 0.67
CA VAL A 37 -9.57 0.19 0.43
C VAL A 37 -10.94 -0.27 0.90
N GLY A 38 -11.62 -1.08 0.09
CA GLY A 38 -12.88 -1.74 0.46
C GLY A 38 -12.81 -3.25 0.23
N SER A 39 -13.32 -4.01 1.19
CA SER A 39 -13.48 -5.47 1.09
C SER A 39 -14.92 -5.86 0.73
N GLN A 40 -15.07 -7.04 0.14
CA GLN A 40 -16.37 -7.69 -0.05
C GLN A 40 -16.97 -8.19 1.27
N ASP A 41 -16.16 -8.32 2.33
CA ASP A 41 -16.61 -8.73 3.67
C ASP A 41 -17.25 -7.57 4.47
N GLY A 42 -17.47 -6.42 3.83
CA GLY A 42 -18.18 -5.28 4.42
C GLY A 42 -17.31 -4.31 5.22
N TRP A 43 -16.00 -4.53 5.29
CA TRP A 43 -15.06 -3.60 5.92
C TRP A 43 -14.35 -2.71 4.89
N GLY A 44 -13.86 -1.55 5.35
CA GLY A 44 -13.02 -0.66 4.56
C GLY A 44 -12.04 0.09 5.44
N ILE A 45 -10.92 0.50 4.86
CA ILE A 45 -9.92 1.32 5.53
C ILE A 45 -9.57 2.53 4.67
N VAL A 46 -9.17 3.62 5.32
CA VAL A 46 -8.58 4.79 4.67
C VAL A 46 -7.27 5.12 5.38
N LEU A 47 -6.21 5.26 4.60
CA LEU A 47 -4.91 5.72 5.04
C LEU A 47 -4.67 7.13 4.52
N LYS A 48 -4.15 8.01 5.38
CA LYS A 48 -3.61 9.32 5.01
C LYS A 48 -2.22 9.46 5.60
N ILE A 49 -1.24 9.78 4.75
CA ILE A 49 0.08 10.19 5.25
C ILE A 49 0.02 11.68 5.60
N SER A 50 0.37 12.03 6.84
CA SER A 50 0.24 13.41 7.35
C SER A 50 1.13 14.41 6.61
N ASP A 51 2.31 14.00 6.15
CA ASP A 51 3.23 14.86 5.38
C ASP A 51 2.92 14.89 3.87
N GLY A 52 1.84 14.21 3.44
CA GLY A 52 1.41 14.15 2.05
C GLY A 52 2.30 13.32 1.12
N ALA A 53 3.40 12.73 1.61
CA ALA A 53 4.36 12.08 0.73
C ALA A 53 4.05 10.59 0.48
N VAL A 54 3.89 10.27 -0.81
CA VAL A 54 3.43 8.98 -1.35
C VAL A 54 4.34 7.80 -0.96
N ARG A 55 5.63 8.06 -0.71
CA ARG A 55 6.63 7.04 -0.33
C ARG A 55 6.20 6.14 0.84
N ALA A 56 5.42 6.68 1.78
CA ALA A 56 4.98 5.96 2.97
C ALA A 56 3.67 5.19 2.76
N VAL A 57 2.94 5.41 1.65
CA VAL A 57 1.62 4.80 1.41
C VAL A 57 1.73 3.28 1.28
N ARG A 58 2.63 2.79 0.42
CA ARG A 58 2.83 1.35 0.18
C ARG A 58 3.20 0.57 1.44
N PRO A 59 4.29 0.89 2.16
CA PRO A 59 4.66 0.13 3.36
C PRO A 59 3.59 0.20 4.45
N ALA A 60 2.94 1.36 4.66
CA ALA A 60 1.89 1.49 5.67
C ALA A 60 0.64 0.68 5.33
N ALA A 61 0.18 0.74 4.07
CA ALA A 61 -0.99 -0.03 3.63
C ALA A 61 -0.76 -1.54 3.72
N LEU A 62 0.40 -2.03 3.28
CA LEU A 62 0.74 -3.45 3.35
C LEU A 62 0.87 -3.94 4.80
N ALA A 63 1.42 -3.12 5.71
CA ALA A 63 1.50 -3.45 7.13
C ALA A 63 0.10 -3.58 7.76
N VAL A 64 -0.81 -2.62 7.50
CA VAL A 64 -2.19 -2.67 8.00
C VAL A 64 -2.94 -3.87 7.44
N LEU A 65 -2.89 -4.09 6.13
CA LEU A 65 -3.57 -5.22 5.48
C LEU A 65 -3.04 -6.57 5.96
N GLY A 66 -1.72 -6.73 6.09
CA GLY A 66 -1.10 -7.93 6.65
C GLY A 66 -1.52 -8.17 8.10
N GLY A 67 -1.59 -7.11 8.92
CA GLY A 67 -2.11 -7.20 10.30
C GLY A 67 -3.59 -7.59 10.39
N MET A 68 -4.37 -7.32 9.34
CA MET A 68 -5.76 -7.76 9.19
C MET A 68 -5.89 -9.18 8.60
N GLY A 69 -4.77 -9.87 8.37
CA GLY A 69 -4.75 -11.23 7.81
C GLY A 69 -4.92 -11.30 6.30
N VAL A 70 -4.81 -10.17 5.58
CA VAL A 70 -4.79 -10.17 4.12
C VAL A 70 -3.41 -10.61 3.63
N GLU A 71 -3.36 -11.62 2.76
CA GLU A 71 -2.13 -11.96 2.05
C GLU A 71 -1.76 -10.82 1.11
N VAL A 72 -0.61 -10.20 1.37
CA VAL A 72 -0.12 -9.05 0.63
C VAL A 72 1.25 -9.34 0.04
N PRO A 73 1.58 -8.75 -1.13
CA PRO A 73 2.89 -8.92 -1.72
C PRO A 73 3.97 -8.36 -0.81
N GLU A 74 5.09 -9.09 -0.70
CA GLU A 74 6.30 -8.57 -0.08
C GLU A 74 6.82 -7.39 -0.91
N ALA A 75 7.05 -6.24 -0.27
CA ALA A 75 7.46 -5.05 -0.98
C ALA A 75 8.50 -4.26 -0.17
N VAL A 76 9.76 -4.39 -0.59
CA VAL A 76 10.85 -3.53 -0.14
C VAL A 76 11.27 -2.64 -1.31
N SER A 77 11.51 -1.36 -1.02
CA SER A 77 11.93 -0.37 -2.00
C SER A 77 13.20 0.33 -1.54
N ASN A 78 14.16 0.51 -2.46
CA ASN A 78 15.39 1.21 -2.18
C ASN A 78 15.13 2.72 -2.03
N VAL A 79 15.68 3.33 -0.99
CA VAL A 79 15.82 4.78 -0.85
C VAL A 79 17.05 5.18 -1.64
N ARG A 80 16.88 6.11 -2.58
CA ARG A 80 17.99 6.66 -3.37
C ARG A 80 18.43 8.01 -2.83
N GLY A 81 19.74 8.17 -2.72
CA GLY A 81 20.38 9.44 -2.41
C GLY A 81 20.29 10.43 -3.57
N LEU A 82 20.77 11.65 -3.35
CA LEU A 82 20.77 12.71 -4.36
C LEU A 82 21.64 12.37 -5.59
N HIS A 83 22.62 11.47 -5.46
CA HIS A 83 23.47 11.03 -6.55
C HIS A 83 23.05 9.67 -7.14
N GLY A 84 21.86 9.16 -6.77
CA GLY A 84 21.23 7.97 -7.33
C GLY A 84 21.65 6.64 -6.69
N GLU A 85 22.63 6.65 -5.80
CA GLU A 85 23.07 5.52 -4.98
C GLU A 85 21.98 5.07 -4.01
N THR A 86 21.95 3.78 -3.66
CA THR A 86 21.06 3.29 -2.60
C THR A 86 21.62 3.71 -1.23
N VAL A 87 20.82 4.42 -0.45
CA VAL A 87 21.17 4.89 0.91
C VAL A 87 20.34 4.23 2.01
N GLY A 88 19.41 3.34 1.65
CA GLY A 88 18.57 2.61 2.59
C GLY A 88 17.42 1.90 1.89
N GLU A 89 16.49 1.39 2.70
CA GLU A 89 15.33 0.63 2.25
C GLU A 89 14.08 1.05 3.03
N ILE A 90 12.92 0.95 2.38
CA ILE A 90 11.60 1.15 2.97
C ILE A 90 10.76 -0.08 2.67
N GLY A 91 10.19 -0.67 3.71
CA GLY A 91 9.28 -1.82 3.63
C GLY A 91 8.20 -1.76 4.72
N PRO A 92 7.17 -2.61 4.62
CA PRO A 92 6.12 -2.70 5.63
C PRO A 92 6.66 -3.22 6.96
N LEU A 93 6.20 -2.62 8.07
CA LEU A 93 6.50 -3.11 9.41
C LEU A 93 5.41 -4.11 9.83
N ILE A 94 5.59 -5.38 9.47
CA ILE A 94 4.61 -6.45 9.75
C ILE A 94 4.77 -6.99 11.19
N GLN A 95 5.89 -6.69 11.85
CA GLN A 95 6.13 -6.96 13.27
C GLN A 95 6.87 -5.79 13.91
N ALA A 96 6.16 -5.00 14.72
CA ALA A 96 6.79 -3.99 15.57
C ALA A 96 7.05 -4.60 16.96
N PRO A 97 8.30 -4.65 17.46
CA PRO A 97 8.57 -5.07 18.83
C PRO A 97 7.76 -4.21 19.81
N GLY A 98 6.90 -4.84 20.61
CA GLY A 98 6.14 -4.16 21.67
C GLY A 98 4.79 -3.54 21.26
N TRP A 99 4.29 -3.81 20.06
CA TRP A 99 2.93 -3.41 19.67
C TRP A 99 1.98 -4.59 19.88
N THR A 100 1.29 -4.62 21.03
CA THR A 100 0.10 -5.47 21.23
C THR A 100 -1.14 -4.63 20.90
N ALA A 101 -1.99 -5.15 20.02
CA ALA A 101 -3.32 -4.60 19.77
C ALA A 101 -4.19 -4.59 21.03
#